data_AF-A0A841GXM1-F1
#
_entry.id   AF-A0A841GXM1-F1
#
_cell.length_a   1.000
_cell.length_b   1.000
_cell.length_c   1.000
_cell.angle_alpha   90.00
_cell.angle_beta   90.00
_cell.angle_gamma   90.00
#
_symmetry.space_group_name_H-M   'P 1'
#
loop_
_entity.id
_entity.type
_entity.pdbx_description
1 polymer ?
#
loop_
_entity_poly.entity_id
_entity_poly.type
_entity_poly.pdbx_seq_one_letter_code
_entity_poly.pdbx_strand_id
1 'polypeptide(L)'
;MQQDVRTPGRRASAWRGFDGRSADRIDSQMREGRRPCCPLCRELLEARPVTRMIRHLVLDASGYDLECRTCRRFRSVIKHTARSLRLVRMRRLAAAVRATGSREPALA
;
A
#
# COMPACT_ATOMS: atom_id res chain seq x y z
N MET A 1 -11.23 -41.66 -9.71
CA MET A 1 -12.40 -40.75 -9.85
C MET A 1 -11.93 -39.33 -9.58
N GLN A 2 -12.33 -38.42 -10.47
CA GLN A 2 -11.66 -37.15 -10.75
C GLN A 2 -11.95 -36.07 -9.70
N GLN A 3 -10.96 -35.18 -9.54
CA GLN A 3 -10.90 -34.05 -8.63
C GLN A 3 -11.85 -32.94 -9.09
N ASP A 4 -12.78 -32.55 -8.21
CA ASP A 4 -13.63 -31.37 -8.40
C ASP A 4 -12.86 -30.11 -7.96
N VAL A 5 -11.95 -29.66 -8.83
CA VAL A 5 -11.28 -28.36 -8.68
C VAL A 5 -12.30 -27.28 -9.02
N ARG A 6 -12.96 -26.76 -7.99
CA ARG A 6 -13.79 -25.55 -8.09
C ARG A 6 -12.94 -24.42 -8.66
N THR A 7 -13.08 -24.18 -9.96
CA THR A 7 -12.53 -23.03 -10.65
C THR A 7 -13.55 -21.91 -10.53
N PRO A 8 -13.36 -20.87 -9.71
CA PRO A 8 -14.25 -19.74 -9.75
C PRO A 8 -13.93 -18.96 -11.03
N GLY A 9 -14.89 -18.93 -11.96
CA GLY A 9 -14.85 -18.11 -13.17
C GLY A 9 -14.56 -16.65 -12.80
N ARG A 10 -13.34 -16.21 -13.03
CA ARG A 10 -12.90 -14.86 -12.71
C ARG A 10 -13.31 -13.91 -13.82
N ARG A 11 -14.45 -13.22 -13.62
CA ARG A 11 -14.63 -11.87 -14.16
C ARG A 11 -13.32 -11.12 -13.90
N ALA A 12 -12.71 -10.54 -14.95
CA ALA A 12 -11.41 -9.90 -14.88
C ALA A 12 -11.43 -8.79 -13.81
N SER A 13 -11.05 -9.13 -12.57
CA SER A 13 -11.10 -8.16 -11.48
C SER A 13 -9.97 -7.16 -11.69
N ALA A 14 -10.30 -5.87 -11.71
CA ALA A 14 -9.30 -4.81 -11.59
C ALA A 14 -8.36 -5.12 -10.41
N TRP A 15 -7.08 -4.72 -10.54
CA TRP A 15 -6.11 -4.86 -9.46
C TRP A 15 -6.62 -4.14 -8.20
N ARG A 16 -6.53 -4.79 -7.04
CA ARG A 16 -6.99 -4.22 -5.76
C ARG A 16 -5.88 -4.19 -4.72
N GLY A 17 -5.93 -3.20 -3.84
CA GLY A 17 -5.07 -3.19 -2.65
C GLY A 17 -5.39 -4.37 -1.74
N PHE A 18 -4.38 -4.88 -1.03
CA PHE A 18 -4.64 -5.70 0.15
C PHE A 18 -5.39 -4.87 1.22
N ASP A 19 -6.34 -5.52 1.91
CA ASP A 19 -6.97 -4.94 3.10
C ASP A 19 -5.95 -4.77 4.24
N GLY A 20 -6.30 -3.99 5.27
CA GLY A 20 -5.39 -3.65 6.36
C GLY A 20 -4.76 -4.87 7.04
N ARG A 21 -5.57 -5.88 7.40
CA ARG A 21 -5.07 -7.11 8.04
C ARG A 21 -4.09 -7.87 7.15
N SER A 22 -4.38 -7.97 5.85
CA SER A 22 -3.48 -8.63 4.91
C SER A 22 -2.20 -7.82 4.71
N ALA A 23 -2.30 -6.50 4.64
CA ALA A 23 -1.16 -5.59 4.54
C ALA A 23 -0.25 -5.72 5.78
N ASP A 24 -0.81 -5.75 6.98
CA ASP A 24 -0.05 -5.88 8.23
C ASP A 24 0.73 -7.21 8.28
N ARG A 25 0.12 -8.31 7.82
CA ARG A 25 0.79 -9.62 7.71
C ARG A 25 1.93 -9.61 6.71
N ILE A 26 1.77 -8.91 5.58
CA ILE A 26 2.85 -8.76 4.58
C ILE A 26 3.97 -7.92 5.17
N ASP A 27 3.63 -6.81 5.83
CA ASP A 27 4.59 -5.90 6.46
C ASP A 27 5.38 -6.60 7.58
N SER A 28 4.75 -7.48 8.38
CA SER A 28 5.44 -8.29 9.39
C SER A 28 6.49 -9.22 8.77
N GLN A 29 6.12 -9.95 7.72
CA GLN A 29 7.04 -10.86 7.02
C GLN A 29 8.27 -10.11 6.48
N MET A 30 8.07 -8.92 5.92
CA MET A 30 9.17 -8.08 5.45
C MET A 30 10.08 -7.61 6.59
N ARG A 31 9.53 -7.22 7.75
CA ARG A 31 10.32 -6.80 8.92
C ARG A 31 11.14 -7.95 9.49
N GLU A 32 10.62 -9.18 9.40
CA GLU A 32 11.34 -10.39 9.78
C GLU A 32 12.40 -10.82 8.76
N GLY A 33 12.60 -10.05 7.67
CA GLY A 33 13.55 -10.39 6.60
C GLY A 33 13.12 -11.56 5.71
N ARG A 34 11.86 -12.02 5.83
CA ARG A 34 11.33 -13.11 5.01
C ARG A 34 10.94 -12.61 3.62
N ARG A 35 10.91 -13.53 2.66
CA ARG A 35 10.24 -13.26 1.37
C ARG A 35 8.73 -13.23 1.61
N PRO A 36 8.03 -12.12 1.28
CA PRO A 36 6.64 -11.98 1.64
C PRO A 36 5.74 -12.85 0.76
N CYS A 37 4.85 -13.62 1.39
CA CYS A 37 3.84 -14.44 0.73
C CYS A 37 2.44 -13.83 0.86
N CYS A 38 1.59 -14.10 -0.12
CA CYS A 38 0.20 -13.69 -0.17
C CYS A 38 -0.60 -14.31 0.99
N PRO A 39 -1.25 -13.52 1.86
CA PRO A 39 -2.04 -14.06 2.96
C PRO A 39 -3.27 -14.89 2.54
N LEU A 40 -3.67 -14.81 1.26
CA LEU A 40 -4.87 -15.48 0.73
C LEU A 40 -4.55 -16.80 0.02
N CYS A 41 -3.54 -16.80 -0.86
CA CYS A 41 -3.18 -17.96 -1.67
C CYS A 41 -1.78 -18.53 -1.37
N ARG A 42 -1.05 -17.95 -0.41
CA ARG A 42 0.30 -18.36 0.04
C ARG A 42 1.42 -18.28 -0.99
N GLU A 43 1.11 -17.94 -2.24
CA GLU A 43 2.09 -17.64 -3.29
C GLU A 43 3.03 -16.49 -2.92
N LEU A 44 4.26 -16.54 -3.41
CA LEU A 44 5.24 -15.48 -3.24
C LEU A 44 4.76 -14.19 -3.89
N LEU A 45 4.98 -13.05 -3.22
CA LEU A 45 4.71 -11.74 -3.81
C LEU A 45 5.89 -11.30 -4.68
N GLU A 46 5.58 -10.87 -5.90
CA GLU A 46 6.58 -10.34 -6.82
C GLU A 46 6.79 -8.85 -6.59
N ALA A 47 8.04 -8.41 -6.47
CA ALA A 47 8.36 -6.99 -6.42
C ALA A 47 8.37 -6.39 -7.83
N ARG A 48 7.60 -5.32 -8.05
CA ARG A 48 7.52 -4.58 -9.31
C ARG A 48 7.96 -3.13 -9.08
N PRO A 49 8.98 -2.64 -9.80
CA PRO A 49 9.61 -1.34 -9.52
C PRO A 49 8.70 -0.15 -9.80
N VAL A 50 7.67 -0.33 -10.65
CA VAL A 50 6.68 0.71 -10.91
C VAL A 50 5.60 0.59 -9.85
N THR A 51 5.62 1.51 -8.87
CA THR A 51 4.52 1.59 -7.91
C THR A 51 3.34 2.36 -8.49
N ARG A 52 2.13 1.83 -8.28
CA ARG A 52 0.87 2.53 -8.54
C ARG A 52 0.73 3.83 -7.73
N MET A 53 1.60 4.04 -6.74
CA MET A 53 1.68 5.27 -5.94
C MET A 53 2.70 6.30 -6.47
N ILE A 54 3.21 6.18 -7.70
CA ILE A 54 4.30 7.05 -8.18
C ILE A 54 4.03 8.55 -8.03
N ARG A 55 2.79 8.99 -8.28
CA ARG A 55 2.35 10.39 -8.10
C ARG A 55 2.34 10.87 -6.64
N HIS A 56 2.42 9.95 -5.69
CA HIS A 56 2.43 10.22 -4.25
C HIS A 56 3.84 10.11 -3.66
N LEU A 57 4.83 9.67 -4.44
CA LEU A 57 6.24 9.74 -4.05
C LEU A 57 6.66 11.22 -4.02
N VAL A 58 7.44 11.59 -3.01
CA VAL A 58 7.90 12.96 -2.82
C VAL A 58 9.42 12.97 -2.71
N LEU A 59 10.03 13.96 -3.36
CA LEU A 59 11.49 14.13 -3.37
C LEU A 59 12.20 12.84 -3.81
N ASP A 60 13.12 12.38 -2.97
CA ASP A 60 14.01 11.23 -3.09
C ASP A 60 13.39 9.94 -2.51
N ALA A 61 12.09 9.91 -2.21
CA ALA A 61 11.41 8.67 -1.85
C ALA A 61 11.35 7.71 -3.04
N SER A 62 11.61 6.43 -2.80
CA SER A 62 11.43 5.36 -3.78
C SER A 62 10.26 4.46 -3.37
N GLY A 63 9.72 3.70 -4.32
CA GLY A 63 8.66 2.75 -4.02
C GLY A 63 8.58 1.64 -5.05
N TYR A 64 7.94 0.55 -4.65
CA TYR A 64 7.65 -0.60 -5.50
C TYR A 64 6.33 -1.24 -5.04
N ASP A 65 5.71 -2.03 -5.90
CA ASP A 65 4.53 -2.80 -5.54
C ASP A 65 4.89 -4.27 -5.33
N LEU A 66 4.40 -4.85 -4.25
CA LEU A 66 4.36 -6.30 -4.05
C LEU A 66 3.06 -6.84 -4.64
N GLU A 67 3.16 -7.62 -5.70
CA GLU A 67 2.02 -8.13 -6.45
C GLU A 67 1.78 -9.62 -6.20
N CYS A 68 0.54 -9.98 -5.92
CA CYS A 68 0.05 -11.34 -6.08
C CYS A 68 -0.74 -11.42 -7.38
N ARG A 69 -0.15 -12.00 -8.42
CA ARG A 69 -0.81 -12.13 -9.73
C ARG A 69 -2.00 -13.09 -9.66
N THR A 70 -1.87 -14.18 -8.90
CA THR A 70 -2.95 -15.13 -8.63
C THR A 70 -4.14 -14.46 -7.98
N CYS A 71 -3.97 -13.59 -6.98
CA CYS A 71 -5.09 -12.89 -6.34
C CYS A 71 -5.46 -11.56 -7.01
N ARG A 72 -4.66 -11.10 -7.99
CA ARG A 72 -4.69 -9.74 -8.56
C ARG A 72 -4.75 -8.66 -7.48
N ARG A 73 -3.93 -8.83 -6.44
CA ARG A 73 -3.81 -7.87 -5.32
C ARG A 73 -2.41 -7.31 -5.21
N PHE A 74 -2.30 -6.08 -4.71
CA PHE A 74 -1.01 -5.40 -4.54
C PHE A 74 -0.89 -4.73 -3.18
N ARG A 75 0.37 -4.61 -2.70
CA ARG A 75 0.76 -3.79 -1.55
C ARG A 75 1.88 -2.86 -2.02
N SER A 76 1.61 -1.56 -2.06
CA SER A 76 2.65 -0.56 -2.34
C SER A 76 3.53 -0.38 -1.11
N VAL A 77 4.84 -0.41 -1.34
CA VAL A 77 5.89 -0.18 -0.33
C VAL A 77 6.62 1.09 -0.72
N ILE A 78 6.69 2.05 0.21
CA ILE A 78 7.40 3.30 0.01
C ILE A 78 8.59 3.33 0.98
N LYS A 79 9.78 3.54 0.43
CA LYS A 79 11.01 3.75 1.16
C LYS A 79 11.27 5.25 1.23
N HIS A 80 11.01 5.82 2.40
CA HIS A 80 11.26 7.22 2.67
C HIS A 80 12.70 7.46 3.12
N THR A 81 13.29 8.55 2.64
CA THR A 81 14.48 9.16 3.25
C THR A 81 14.08 10.15 4.35
N ALA A 82 15.04 10.54 5.19
CA ALA A 82 14.82 11.57 6.21
C ALA A 82 14.28 12.90 5.62
N ARG A 83 14.77 13.29 4.44
CA ARG A 83 14.33 14.50 3.73
C ARG A 83 12.88 14.37 3.26
N SER A 84 12.52 13.24 2.65
CA SER A 84 11.14 12.98 2.23
C SER A 84 10.16 12.97 3.41
N LEU A 85 10.54 12.38 4.56
CA LEU A 85 9.72 12.39 5.78
C LEU A 85 9.53 13.81 6.33
N ARG A 86 10.59 14.62 6.36
CA ARG A 86 10.51 16.02 6.81
C ARG A 86 9.49 16.80 5.98
N LEU A 87 9.52 16.65 4.66
CA LEU A 87 8.55 17.31 3.78
C LEU A 87 7.11 16.84 4.07
N VAL A 88 6.88 15.54 4.22
CA VAL A 88 5.55 14.99 4.57
C VAL A 88 5.06 15.59 5.89
N ARG A 89 5.91 15.66 6.91
CA ARG A 89 5.57 16.26 8.22
C ARG A 89 5.21 17.74 8.09
N MET A 90 5.99 18.52 7.35
CA MET A 90 5.71 19.94 7.12
C MET A 90 4.39 20.16 6.37
N ARG A 91 4.09 19.35 5.35
CA ARG A 91 2.82 19.41 4.62
C ARG A 91 1.62 19.13 5.53
N ARG A 92 1.75 18.13 6.42
CA ARG A 92 0.72 17.82 7.42
C ARG A 92 0.52 18.95 8.41
N LEU A 93 1.61 19.54 8.93
CA LEU A 93 1.53 20.70 9.81
C LEU A 93 0.82 21.88 9.14
N ALA A 94 1.23 22.22 7.92
CA ALA A 94 0.60 23.32 7.17
C ALA A 94 -0.91 23.06 6.91
N ALA A 95 -1.29 21.81 6.63
CA ALA A 95 -2.70 21.45 6.47
C ALA A 95 -3.49 21.61 7.77
N ALA A 96 -2.93 21.19 8.91
CA ALA A 96 -3.57 21.36 10.21
C ALA A 96 -3.77 22.84 10.57
N VAL A 97 -2.75 23.68 10.34
CA VAL A 97 -2.82 25.14 10.57
C VAL A 97 -3.91 25.79 9.72
N ARG A 98 -4.02 25.40 8.43
CA ARG A 98 -5.11 25.90 7.57
C ARG A 98 -6.49 25.48 8.08
N ALA A 99 -6.63 24.24 8.54
CA ALA A 99 -7.90 23.75 9.06
C ALA A 99 -8.33 24.49 10.34
N THR A 100 -7.39 24.89 11.20
CA THR A 100 -7.69 25.68 12.41
C THR A 100 -8.01 27.14 12.11
N GLY A 101 -7.34 27.76 11.15
CA GLY A 101 -7.65 29.13 10.71
C GLY A 101 -8.98 29.27 9.98
N SER A 102 -9.54 28.15 9.48
CA SER A 102 -10.88 28.10 8.87
C SER A 102 -12.02 27.97 9.90
N ARG A 103 -11.68 27.90 11.19
CA ARG A 103 -12.59 27.63 12.31
C ARG A 103 -12.62 28.86 13.24
N GLU A 104 -12.82 30.04 12.66
CA GLU A 104 -13.23 31.20 13.44
C GLU A 104 -14.64 30.93 14.00
N PRO A 105 -14.87 31.03 15.31
CA PRO A 105 -16.22 30.96 15.85
C PRO A 105 -16.98 32.20 15.39
N ALA A 106 -18.17 32.01 14.82
CA ALA A 106 -19.13 33.09 14.69
C ALA A 106 -19.33 33.68 16.09
N LEU A 107 -18.79 34.87 16.33
CA LEU A 107 -19.13 35.68 17.50
C LEU A 107 -20.64 35.94 17.43
N ALA A 108 -21.37 35.30 18.35
CA ALA A 108 -22.73 35.63 18.72
C ALA A 108 -22.70 36.60 19.89
#